data_AF-A0A2D8BWA9-F1
#
_entry.id   AF-A0A2D8BWA9-F1
#
_cell.length_a   1.000
_cell.length_b   1.000
_cell.length_c   1.000
_cell.angle_alpha   90.00
_cell.angle_beta   90.00
_cell.angle_gamma   90.00
#
_symmetry.space_group_name_H-M   'P 1'
#
loop_
_entity.id
_entity.type
_entity.pdbx_description
1 polymer ?
#
loop_
_entity_poly.entity_id
_entity_poly.type
_entity_poly.pdbx_seq_one_letter_code
_entity_poly.pdbx_strand_id
1 'polypeptide(L)'
;MIYNNHLKMGFVEAIHRNKKVVSSLNSREFKRFISSLSDSAFQVGRIPPGFEHRADKLADLFYDTPELDWLICWTNNVADPFEQLNVGDRIRILK
;
A
#
# COMPACT_ATOMS: atom_id res chain seq x y z
N MET A 1 12.21 17.14 2.46
CA MET A 1 11.59 15.80 2.45
C MET A 1 11.19 15.51 1.00
N ILE A 2 11.81 14.52 0.35
CA ILE A 2 11.43 14.12 -1.01
C ILE A 2 10.29 13.12 -0.84
N TYR A 3 9.06 13.54 -1.11
CA TYR A 3 7.91 12.63 -1.09
C TYR A 3 8.00 11.74 -2.33
N ASN A 4 8.45 10.51 -2.15
CA ASN A 4 8.35 9.49 -3.18
C ASN A 4 6.98 8.84 -3.00
N ASN A 5 6.15 8.89 -4.03
CA ASN A 5 4.92 8.12 -4.02
C ASN A 5 5.31 6.63 -4.07
N HIS A 6 5.11 5.91 -2.97
CA HIS A 6 5.39 4.46 -2.90
C HIS A 6 4.35 3.66 -3.72
N LEU A 7 3.25 4.29 -4.13
CA LEU A 7 2.24 3.68 -4.98
C LEU A 7 2.78 3.48 -6.39
N LYS A 8 3.01 2.22 -6.76
CA LYS A 8 3.57 1.85 -8.07
C LYS A 8 2.52 1.56 -9.15
N MET A 9 1.24 1.68 -8.84
CA MET A 9 0.15 1.30 -9.76
C MET A 9 -0.40 2.51 -10.52
N GLY A 10 -0.10 2.59 -11.81
CA GLY A 10 -0.67 3.57 -12.73
C GLY A 10 -0.24 5.02 -12.43
N PHE A 11 0.10 5.77 -13.47
CA PHE A 11 0.42 7.18 -13.33
C PHE A 11 -0.04 7.98 -14.54
N VAL A 12 -0.27 9.26 -14.28
CA VAL A 12 -0.40 10.31 -15.28
C VAL A 12 0.67 11.36 -15.00
N GLU A 13 1.27 11.87 -16.06
CA GLU A 13 2.16 13.01 -15.98
C GLU A 13 1.37 14.29 -16.28
N ALA A 14 1.55 15.31 -15.44
CA ALA A 14 1.01 16.63 -15.67
C ALA A 14 2.12 17.67 -15.49
N ILE A 15 2.02 18.78 -16.21
CA ILE A 15 2.91 19.92 -16.01
C ILE A 15 2.25 20.86 -15.00
N HIS A 16 2.92 21.09 -13.88
CA HIS A 16 2.53 22.08 -12.89
C HIS A 16 3.71 23.01 -12.61
N ARG A 17 3.52 24.32 -12.83
CA ARG A 17 4.59 25.34 -12.65
C ARG A 17 5.88 25.01 -13.40
N ASN A 18 5.77 24.62 -14.68
CA ASN A 18 6.88 24.20 -15.54
C ASN A 18 7.69 23.00 -15.00
N LYS A 19 7.15 22.24 -14.05
CA LYS A 19 7.73 21.00 -13.56
C LYS A 19 6.83 19.84 -13.97
N LYS A 20 7.43 18.75 -14.42
CA LYS A 20 6.71 17.48 -14.58
C LYS A 20 6.37 16.94 -13.20
N VAL A 21 5.09 16.67 -12.98
CA VAL A 21 4.57 16.06 -11.76
C VAL A 21 3.91 14.75 -12.16
N VAL A 22 4.27 13.69 -11.45
CA VAL A 22 3.66 12.36 -11.62
C VAL A 22 2.58 12.21 -10.57
N SER A 23 1.39 11.78 -10.97
CA SER A 23 0.27 11.53 -10.07
C SER A 23 -0.48 10.27 -10.48
N SER A 24 -0.99 9.51 -9.53
CA SER A 24 -1.90 8.39 -9.80
C SER A 24 -3.35 8.87 -9.91
N LEU A 25 -3.63 10.12 -9.49
CA LEU A 25 -4.95 10.72 -9.59
C LEU A 25 -5.35 10.84 -11.07
N ASN A 26 -6.51 10.29 -11.43
CA ASN A 26 -7.00 10.18 -12.80
C ASN A 26 -6.27 9.19 -13.73
N SER A 27 -5.30 8.41 -13.25
CA SER A 27 -4.80 7.27 -14.03
C SER A 27 -5.92 6.24 -14.22
N ARG A 28 -6.12 5.81 -15.47
CA ARG A 28 -7.11 4.80 -15.82
C ARG A 28 -6.69 3.43 -15.29
N GLU A 29 -5.40 3.13 -15.36
CA GLU A 29 -4.76 1.93 -14.83
C GLU A 29 -4.98 1.86 -13.32
N PHE A 30 -4.71 2.95 -12.61
CA PHE A 30 -4.92 3.01 -11.16
C PHE A 30 -6.39 2.82 -10.78
N LYS A 31 -7.31 3.51 -11.46
CA LYS A 31 -8.76 3.35 -11.23
C LYS A 31 -9.20 1.90 -11.44
N ARG A 32 -8.77 1.26 -12.53
CA ARG A 32 -9.08 -0.14 -12.82
C ARG A 32 -8.52 -1.07 -11.74
N PHE A 33 -7.28 -0.85 -11.34
CA PHE A 33 -6.65 -1.64 -10.29
C PHE A 33 -7.41 -1.54 -8.96
N ILE A 34 -7.72 -0.33 -8.49
CA ILE A 34 -8.48 -0.12 -7.25
C ILE A 34 -9.87 -0.75 -7.35
N SER A 35 -10.55 -0.62 -8.51
CA SER A 35 -11.83 -1.30 -8.73
C SER A 35 -11.72 -2.83 -8.72
N SER A 36 -10.59 -3.41 -9.15
CA SER A 36 -10.40 -4.86 -9.05
C SER A 36 -10.15 -5.33 -7.61
N LEU A 37 -9.58 -4.48 -6.75
CA LEU A 37 -9.30 -4.85 -5.36
C LEU A 37 -10.55 -5.13 -4.53
N SER A 38 -11.70 -4.52 -4.85
CA SER A 38 -12.95 -4.81 -4.14
C SER A 38 -13.47 -6.23 -4.36
N ASP A 39 -13.09 -6.85 -5.48
CA ASP A 39 -13.49 -8.21 -5.85
C ASP A 39 -12.40 -9.25 -5.53
N SER A 40 -11.20 -8.79 -5.14
CA SER A 40 -10.08 -9.66 -4.81
C SER A 40 -10.32 -10.46 -3.54
N ALA A 41 -9.98 -11.75 -3.59
CA ALA A 41 -9.96 -12.59 -2.40
C ALA A 41 -8.89 -12.10 -1.42
N PHE A 42 -9.20 -12.17 -0.12
CA PHE A 42 -8.25 -11.89 0.94
C PHE A 42 -8.14 -13.08 1.88
N GLN A 43 -6.95 -13.21 2.47
CA GLN A 43 -6.69 -14.10 3.59
C GLN A 43 -6.53 -13.24 4.85
N VAL A 44 -6.85 -13.82 6.01
CA VAL A 44 -6.63 -13.15 7.30
C VAL A 44 -5.37 -13.70 7.93
N GLY A 45 -4.35 -12.87 8.02
CA GLY A 45 -3.11 -13.14 8.74
C GLY A 45 -3.13 -12.56 10.15
N ARG A 46 -2.12 -12.92 10.94
CA ARG A 46 -1.86 -12.32 12.25
C ARG A 46 -0.45 -11.73 12.26
N ILE A 47 -0.28 -10.53 12.81
CA ILE A 47 1.03 -9.90 12.89
C ILE A 47 1.92 -10.68 13.87
N PRO A 48 3.07 -11.22 13.41
CA PRO A 48 4.00 -11.92 14.28
C PRO A 48 4.84 -10.94 15.12
N PRO A 49 5.40 -11.38 16.26
CA PRO A 49 6.35 -10.57 17.03
C PRO A 49 7.59 -10.19 16.19
N GLY A 50 8.05 -8.94 16.31
CA GLY A 50 9.20 -8.39 15.58
C GLY A 50 8.85 -7.73 14.24
N PHE A 51 7.56 -7.71 13.88
CA PHE A 51 7.00 -7.11 12.66
C PHE A 51 5.98 -6.00 12.97
N GLU A 52 5.74 -5.72 14.24
CA GLU A 52 4.91 -4.60 14.66
C GLU A 52 5.41 -3.28 14.09
N HIS A 53 4.45 -2.41 13.77
CA HIS A 53 4.73 -1.06 13.30
C HIS A 53 5.51 -0.94 11.97
N ARG A 54 5.68 -2.06 11.27
CA ARG A 54 6.58 -2.19 10.11
C ARG A 54 5.84 -2.77 8.91
N ALA A 55 5.05 -1.92 8.25
CA ALA A 55 4.32 -2.27 7.04
C ALA A 55 5.24 -2.77 5.91
N ASP A 56 6.46 -2.23 5.81
CA ASP A 56 7.50 -2.67 4.88
C ASP A 56 7.90 -4.13 5.11
N LYS A 57 8.16 -4.52 6.36
CA LYS A 57 8.53 -5.91 6.71
C LYS A 57 7.36 -6.87 6.54
N LEU A 58 6.14 -6.42 6.84
CA LEU A 58 4.94 -7.22 6.61
C LEU A 58 4.72 -7.43 5.11
N ALA A 59 4.98 -6.42 4.27
CA ALA A 59 4.87 -6.54 2.82
C ALA A 59 5.92 -7.51 2.27
N ASP A 60 7.16 -7.42 2.77
CA ASP A 60 8.21 -8.37 2.46
C ASP A 60 7.82 -9.81 2.85
N LEU A 61 7.21 -9.99 4.03
CA LEU A 61 6.76 -11.30 4.52
C LEU A 61 5.62 -11.92 3.70
N PHE A 62 4.67 -11.12 3.23
CA PHE A 62 3.44 -11.63 2.60
C PHE A 62 3.43 -11.54 1.07
N TYR A 63 4.25 -10.66 0.50
CA TYR A 63 4.31 -10.38 -0.94
C TYR A 63 5.71 -10.50 -1.54
N ASP A 64 6.71 -10.93 -0.75
CA ASP A 64 8.12 -11.03 -1.17
C ASP A 64 8.70 -9.69 -1.68
N THR A 65 8.14 -8.56 -1.24
CA THR A 65 8.67 -7.23 -1.53
C THR A 65 8.25 -6.18 -0.50
N PRO A 66 9.17 -5.31 -0.03
CA PRO A 66 8.83 -4.20 0.86
C PRO A 66 8.11 -3.05 0.13
N GLU A 67 8.09 -3.04 -1.20
CA GLU A 67 7.51 -1.95 -2.01
C GLU A 67 5.98 -1.92 -2.01
N LEU A 68 5.34 -2.93 -1.41
CA LEU A 68 3.88 -3.04 -1.29
C LEU A 68 3.39 -2.75 0.15
N ASP A 69 4.19 -2.04 0.94
CA ASP A 69 3.82 -1.51 2.25
C ASP A 69 2.47 -0.77 2.23
N TRP A 70 2.26 0.07 1.22
CA TRP A 70 1.03 0.82 1.00
C TRP A 70 -0.18 -0.10 0.80
N LEU A 71 -0.02 -1.29 0.22
CA LEU A 71 -1.12 -2.23 -0.01
C LEU A 71 -1.61 -2.83 1.31
N ILE A 72 -0.69 -3.15 2.21
CA ILE A 72 -1.04 -3.59 3.56
C ILE A 72 -1.80 -2.49 4.29
N CYS A 73 -1.28 -1.27 4.25
CA CYS A 73 -1.91 -0.15 4.94
C CYS A 73 -3.30 0.14 4.38
N TRP A 74 -3.43 0.17 3.05
CA TRP A 74 -4.69 0.43 2.36
C TRP A 74 -5.76 -0.63 2.68
N THR A 75 -5.43 -1.91 2.54
CA THR A 75 -6.37 -3.03 2.74
C THR A 75 -6.90 -3.11 4.17
N ASN A 76 -6.10 -2.63 5.12
CA ASN A 76 -6.41 -2.68 6.55
C ASN A 76 -6.87 -1.34 7.12
N ASN A 77 -7.06 -0.33 6.27
CA ASN A 77 -7.43 1.03 6.68
C ASN A 77 -6.48 1.62 7.75
N VAL A 78 -5.18 1.34 7.59
CA VAL A 78 -4.12 1.82 8.47
C VAL A 78 -3.67 3.18 7.99
N ALA A 79 -3.93 4.21 8.81
CA ALA A 79 -3.53 5.58 8.53
C ALA A 79 -2.09 5.85 8.99
N ASP A 80 -1.70 5.32 10.14
CA ASP A 80 -0.35 5.42 10.67
C ASP A 80 0.15 4.03 11.08
N PRO A 81 1.09 3.43 10.32
CA PRO A 81 1.64 2.13 10.67
C PRO A 81 2.44 2.17 11.97
N PHE A 82 2.99 3.30 12.42
CA PHE A 82 3.82 3.36 13.62
C PHE A 82 3.03 3.28 14.93
N GLU A 83 1.76 3.70 14.91
CA GLU A 83 0.85 3.62 16.05
C GLU A 83 -0.14 2.44 15.94
N GLN A 84 -0.20 1.82 14.76
CA GLN A 84 -1.07 0.68 14.46
C GLN A 84 -0.22 -0.56 14.14
N LEU A 85 -0.81 -1.62 13.59
CA LEU A 85 -0.10 -2.87 13.24
C LEU A 85 0.60 -3.50 14.46
N ASN A 86 -0.13 -3.67 15.55
CA ASN A 86 0.41 -4.24 16.78
C ASN A 86 0.59 -5.75 16.66
N VAL A 87 1.49 -6.31 17.48
CA VAL A 87 1.67 -7.76 17.57
C VAL A 87 0.35 -8.43 17.92
N GLY A 88 0.00 -9.44 17.13
CA GLY A 88 -1.22 -10.20 17.34
C GLY A 88 -2.47 -9.61 16.70
N ASP A 89 -2.41 -8.43 16.09
CA ASP A 89 -3.51 -7.88 15.29
C ASP A 89 -3.81 -8.78 14.09
N ARG A 90 -5.09 -8.85 13.72
CA ARG A 90 -5.56 -9.57 12.53
C ARG A 90 -5.60 -8.61 11.36
N ILE A 91 -4.89 -8.95 10.28
CA ILE A 91 -4.82 -8.14 9.08
C ILE A 91 -5.28 -8.93 7.85
N ARG A 92 -5.95 -8.25 6.94
CA ARG A 92 -6.31 -8.73 5.61
C ARG A 92 -5.10 -8.62 4.69
N ILE A 93 -4.78 -9.73 4.03
CA ILE A 93 -3.73 -9.87 3.03
C ILE A 93 -4.42 -10.19 1.71
N LEU A 94 -4.28 -9.32 0.72
CA LEU A 94 -4.81 -9.56 -0.62
C LEU A 94 -3.96 -10.63 -1.32
N LYS A 95 -4.53 -11.36 -2.28
CA LYS A 95 -3.81 -12.36 -3.08
C LYS A 95 -3.88 -12.03 -4.55
#